data_AF-A0A8B9GXY5-F1
#
_entry.id   AF-A0A8B9GXY5-F1
#
_cell.length_a   1.000
_cell.length_b   1.000
_cell.length_c   1.000
_cell.angle_alpha   90.00
_cell.angle_beta   90.00
_cell.angle_gamma   90.00
#
_symmetry.space_group_name_H-M   'P 1'
#
loop_
_entity.id
_entity.type
_entity.pdbx_description
1 polymer ?
#
loop_
_entity_poly.entity_id
_entity_poly.type
_entity_poly.pdbx_seq_one_letter_code
_entity_poly.pdbx_strand_id
1 'polypeptide(L)'
;MSVKGGSRGFYFNTVLSLARSLAAHRPAPLEKVQKLQCMCPVDCRGVFQLDERRRDAVIALGIFLVESDLQHKDAIVPYLLGLLKGLPRVQWIEESSERKVREILPVAENFCFCLVTMLSDVAQRDETLRIQILEAVMDLMQVLLHACRNPEDQDKGLNLSFVLNADVMS
;
A
#
# COMPACT_ATOMS: atom_id res chain seq x y z
N MET A 1 0.72 -0.75 -32.16
CA MET A 1 -0.13 -1.84 -31.64
C MET A 1 -0.78 -1.36 -30.36
N SER A 2 -2.09 -1.07 -30.40
CA SER A 2 -2.85 -0.53 -29.28
C SER A 2 -3.12 -1.66 -28.29
N VAL A 3 -2.33 -1.73 -27.22
CA VAL A 3 -2.61 -2.61 -26.09
C VAL A 3 -3.95 -2.15 -25.53
N LYS A 4 -4.97 -3.01 -25.58
CA LYS A 4 -6.29 -2.79 -24.97
C LYS A 4 -6.08 -2.60 -23.46
N GLY A 5 -5.82 -1.36 -23.04
CA GLY A 5 -5.92 -0.94 -21.65
C GLY A 5 -7.38 -1.03 -21.26
N GLY A 6 -7.77 -2.12 -20.61
CA GLY A 6 -9.08 -2.18 -19.95
C GLY A 6 -9.25 -1.05 -18.94
N SER A 7 -10.48 -0.86 -18.45
CA SER A 7 -10.84 0.13 -17.41
C SER A 7 -9.80 0.26 -16.27
N ARG A 8 -9.15 -0.86 -15.90
CA ARG A 8 -8.02 -0.96 -14.95
C ARG A 8 -6.89 0.02 -15.22
N GLY A 9 -6.30 -0.01 -16.41
CA GLY A 9 -5.19 0.89 -16.77
C GLY A 9 -5.65 2.35 -16.83
N PHE A 10 -6.91 2.59 -17.20
CA PHE A 10 -7.45 3.94 -17.28
C PHE A 10 -7.58 4.61 -15.90
N TYR A 11 -8.12 3.91 -14.90
CA TYR A 11 -8.25 4.47 -13.54
C TYR A 11 -6.89 4.76 -12.92
N PHE A 12 -5.99 3.77 -12.87
CA PHE A 12 -4.65 3.95 -12.31
C PHE A 12 -3.91 5.11 -12.98
N ASN A 13 -3.90 5.16 -14.32
CA ASN A 13 -3.25 6.25 -15.06
C ASN A 13 -3.87 7.62 -14.74
N THR A 14 -5.18 7.69 -14.51
CA THR A 14 -5.86 8.94 -14.15
C THR A 14 -5.45 9.42 -12.76
N VAL A 15 -5.51 8.53 -11.76
CA VAL A 15 -5.14 8.87 -10.38
C VAL A 15 -3.65 9.19 -10.26
N LEU A 16 -2.80 8.46 -10.97
CA LEU A 16 -1.37 8.74 -11.06
C LEU A 16 -1.10 10.09 -11.74
N SER A 17 -1.78 10.40 -12.84
CA SER A 17 -1.65 11.69 -13.51
C SER A 17 -2.05 12.85 -12.60
N LEU A 18 -3.11 12.67 -11.80
CA LEU A 18 -3.50 13.63 -10.77
C LEU A 18 -2.39 13.82 -9.73
N ALA A 19 -1.84 12.72 -9.18
CA ALA A 19 -0.76 12.77 -8.21
C ALA A 19 0.47 13.53 -8.73
N ARG A 20 0.92 13.22 -9.96
CA ARG A 20 2.06 13.90 -10.60
C ARG A 20 1.78 15.38 -10.87
N SER A 21 0.57 15.69 -11.35
CA SER A 21 0.16 17.08 -11.57
C SER A 21 0.15 17.86 -10.25
N LEU A 22 -0.28 17.26 -9.14
CA LEU A 22 -0.22 17.87 -7.82
C LEU A 22 1.23 18.03 -7.34
N ALA A 23 2.10 17.05 -7.58
CA ALA A 23 3.50 17.11 -7.19
C ALA A 23 4.28 18.23 -7.91
N ALA A 24 3.89 18.55 -9.15
CA ALA A 24 4.45 19.67 -9.90
C ALA A 24 4.07 21.04 -9.31
N HIS A 25 3.02 21.14 -8.50
CA HIS A 25 2.67 22.38 -7.79
C HIS A 25 3.52 22.58 -6.54
N ARG A 26 4.11 23.77 -6.37
CA ARG A 26 4.93 24.14 -5.22
C ARG A 26 4.47 25.49 -4.63
N PRO A 27 3.66 25.53 -3.56
CA PRO A 27 3.05 24.39 -2.86
C PRO A 27 1.80 23.83 -3.56
N ALA A 28 1.56 22.53 -3.39
CA ALA A 28 0.34 21.85 -3.81
C ALA A 28 -0.83 22.25 -2.90
N PRO A 29 -2.01 22.62 -3.44
CA PRO A 29 -3.17 22.96 -2.62
C PRO A 29 -3.62 21.76 -1.77
N LEU A 30 -3.64 21.93 -0.44
CA LEU A 30 -3.98 20.87 0.52
C LEU A 30 -5.34 20.22 0.20
N GLU A 31 -6.36 21.01 -0.14
CA GLU A 31 -7.69 20.50 -0.50
C GLU A 31 -7.66 19.50 -1.66
N LYS A 32 -6.77 19.70 -2.64
CA LYS A 32 -6.64 18.79 -3.78
C LYS A 32 -5.90 17.51 -3.39
N VAL A 33 -4.91 17.62 -2.51
CA VAL A 33 -4.18 16.47 -1.96
C VAL A 33 -5.10 15.64 -1.06
N GLN A 34 -5.96 16.27 -0.26
CA GLN A 34 -6.97 15.59 0.54
C GLN A 34 -7.98 14.83 -0.33
N LYS A 35 -8.38 15.37 -1.49
CA LYS A 35 -9.23 14.62 -2.44
C LYS A 35 -8.57 13.33 -2.92
N LEU A 36 -7.26 13.35 -3.18
CA LEU A 36 -6.50 12.14 -3.51
C LEU A 36 -6.46 11.18 -2.32
N GLN A 37 -6.22 11.69 -1.11
CA GLN A 37 -6.23 10.89 0.12
C GLN A 37 -7.61 10.26 0.40
N CYS A 38 -8.72 10.94 0.11
CA CYS A 38 -10.07 10.41 0.27
C CYS A 38 -10.38 9.20 -0.63
N MET A 39 -9.60 8.97 -1.69
CA MET A 39 -9.72 7.78 -2.55
C MET A 39 -9.03 6.55 -1.94
N CYS A 40 -8.18 6.74 -0.94
CA CYS A 40 -7.45 5.69 -0.26
C CYS A 40 -8.36 4.92 0.72
N PRO A 41 -8.00 3.70 1.16
CA PRO A 41 -8.77 2.96 2.16
C PRO A 41 -8.78 3.69 3.50
N VAL A 42 -9.90 3.63 4.21
CA VAL A 42 -10.07 4.19 5.55
C VAL A 42 -10.07 3.04 6.55
N ASP A 43 -9.48 3.28 7.72
CA ASP A 43 -9.52 2.33 8.83
C ASP A 43 -10.96 2.23 9.39
N CYS A 44 -11.56 1.04 9.29
CA CYS A 44 -12.84 0.72 9.88
C CYS A 44 -12.62 -0.24 11.06
N ARG A 45 -12.45 0.31 12.27
CA ARG A 45 -12.28 -0.45 13.53
C ARG A 45 -11.05 -1.37 13.54
N GLY A 46 -9.93 -0.90 12.98
CA GLY A 46 -8.66 -1.62 12.91
C GLY A 46 -8.50 -2.51 11.67
N VAL A 47 -9.43 -2.42 10.71
CA VAL A 47 -9.48 -3.23 9.48
C VAL A 47 -9.59 -2.31 8.27
N PHE A 48 -8.63 -2.45 7.35
CA PHE A 48 -8.68 -1.83 6.03
C PHE A 48 -9.31 -2.79 5.02
N GLN A 49 -10.04 -2.25 4.05
CA GLN A 49 -10.52 -3.00 2.89
C GLN A 49 -9.76 -2.52 1.66
N LEU A 50 -9.06 -3.43 0.99
CA LEU A 50 -8.23 -3.13 -0.17
C LEU A 50 -8.78 -3.81 -1.42
N ASP A 51 -9.57 -3.05 -2.18
CA ASP A 51 -9.88 -3.32 -3.59
C ASP A 51 -8.80 -2.73 -4.52
N GLU A 52 -8.89 -3.01 -5.83
CA GLU A 52 -7.93 -2.53 -6.83
C GLU A 52 -7.78 -1.00 -6.83
N ARG A 53 -8.90 -0.28 -6.77
CA ARG A 53 -8.92 1.19 -6.85
C ARG A 53 -8.31 1.85 -5.62
N ARG A 54 -8.56 1.29 -4.43
CA ARG A 54 -8.01 1.76 -3.16
C ARG A 54 -6.50 1.54 -3.10
N ARG A 55 -6.00 0.40 -3.61
CA ARG A 55 -4.56 0.14 -3.72
C ARG A 55 -3.90 1.16 -4.65
N ASP A 56 -4.45 1.35 -5.84
CA ASP A 56 -3.97 2.33 -6.82
C ASP A 56 -3.90 3.75 -6.25
N ALA A 57 -4.91 4.15 -5.47
CA ALA A 57 -4.94 5.46 -4.82
C ALA A 57 -3.82 5.63 -3.79
N VAL A 58 -3.52 4.59 -2.99
CA VAL A 58 -2.40 4.64 -2.03
C VAL A 58 -1.06 4.76 -2.76
N ILE A 59 -0.86 4.00 -3.83
CA ILE A 59 0.37 4.09 -4.63
C ILE A 59 0.52 5.49 -5.22
N ALA A 60 -0.54 6.05 -5.80
CA ALA A 60 -0.53 7.40 -6.33
C ALA A 60 -0.26 8.47 -5.25
N LEU A 61 -0.83 8.31 -4.04
CA LEU A 61 -0.58 9.21 -2.91
C LEU A 61 0.89 9.17 -2.46
N GLY A 62 1.50 7.98 -2.40
CA GLY A 62 2.91 7.84 -2.07
C GLY A 62 3.83 8.41 -3.17
N ILE A 63 3.48 8.23 -4.44
CA ILE A 63 4.20 8.87 -5.56
C ILE A 63 4.11 10.40 -5.45
N PHE A 64 2.93 10.96 -5.15
CA PHE A 64 2.81 12.40 -4.86
C PHE A 64 3.76 12.83 -3.74
N LEU A 65 3.76 12.10 -2.62
CA LEU A 65 4.60 12.44 -1.47
C LEU A 65 6.08 12.48 -1.86
N VAL A 66 6.56 11.48 -2.59
CA VAL A 66 7.96 11.36 -3.00
C VAL A 66 8.33 12.37 -4.10
N GLU A 67 7.52 12.52 -5.16
CA GLU A 67 7.82 13.43 -6.27
C GLU A 67 7.65 14.93 -5.88
N SER A 68 6.80 15.23 -4.90
CA SER A 68 6.55 16.61 -4.43
C SER A 68 7.61 17.14 -3.46
N ASP A 69 8.62 16.33 -3.13
CA ASP A 69 9.61 16.60 -2.07
C ASP A 69 8.98 16.67 -0.67
N LEU A 70 8.18 15.64 -0.34
CA LEU A 70 7.55 15.43 0.97
C LEU A 70 6.54 16.52 1.39
N GLN A 71 5.83 17.13 0.44
CA GLN A 71 4.75 18.05 0.78
C GLN A 71 3.63 17.33 1.55
N HIS A 72 3.07 18.03 2.55
CA HIS A 72 1.98 17.52 3.41
C HIS A 72 2.32 16.21 4.15
N LYS A 73 3.62 15.93 4.37
CA LYS A 73 4.10 14.72 5.08
C LYS A 73 3.43 14.50 6.43
N ASP A 74 3.13 15.57 7.16
CA ASP A 74 2.51 15.52 8.49
C ASP A 74 1.10 14.92 8.47
N ALA A 75 0.42 14.93 7.32
CA ALA A 75 -0.88 14.29 7.13
C ALA A 75 -0.77 12.90 6.46
N ILE A 76 0.16 12.76 5.50
CA ILE A 76 0.25 11.56 4.65
C ILE A 76 1.03 10.45 5.34
N VAL A 77 2.16 10.74 5.99
CA VAL A 77 3.03 9.72 6.61
C VAL A 77 2.33 8.98 7.75
N PRO A 78 1.63 9.65 8.68
CA PRO A 78 0.86 8.94 9.71
C PRO A 78 -0.19 7.99 9.13
N TYR A 79 -0.83 8.39 8.02
CA TYR A 79 -1.78 7.54 7.31
C TYR A 79 -1.12 6.28 6.74
N LEU A 80 0.01 6.44 6.03
CA LEU A 80 0.74 5.31 5.43
C LEU A 80 1.29 4.35 6.50
N LEU A 81 1.76 4.87 7.63
CA LEU A 81 2.20 4.06 8.77
C LEU A 81 1.03 3.31 9.43
N GLY A 82 -0.13 3.96 9.56
CA GLY A 82 -1.35 3.32 10.05
C GLY A 82 -1.77 2.16 9.14
N LEU A 83 -1.71 2.36 7.82
CA LEU A 83 -1.99 1.32 6.84
C LEU A 83 -0.99 0.15 6.92
N LEU A 84 0.32 0.44 7.06
CA LEU A 84 1.36 -0.57 7.24
C LEU A 84 1.07 -1.46 8.46
N LYS A 85 0.74 -0.85 9.60
CA LYS A 85 0.38 -1.56 10.84
C LYS A 85 -0.93 -2.33 10.73
N GLY A 86 -1.82 -1.91 9.84
CA GLY A 86 -3.09 -2.56 9.56
C GLY A 86 -2.99 -3.76 8.60
N LEU A 87 -1.88 -3.92 7.87
CA LEU A 87 -1.71 -4.99 6.89
C LEU A 87 -1.97 -6.40 7.41
N PRO A 88 -1.61 -6.80 8.65
CA PRO A 88 -1.90 -8.15 9.14
C PRO A 88 -3.39 -8.47 9.23
N ARG A 89 -4.26 -7.45 9.34
CA ARG A 89 -5.73 -7.60 9.51
C ARG A 89 -6.53 -7.12 8.30
N VAL A 90 -5.85 -6.76 7.21
CA VAL A 90 -6.48 -6.16 6.04
C VAL A 90 -7.33 -7.18 5.29
N GLN A 91 -8.48 -6.74 4.79
CA GLN A 91 -9.33 -7.53 3.92
C GLN A 91 -8.96 -7.25 2.46
N TRP A 92 -8.40 -8.26 1.80
CA TRP A 92 -8.10 -8.21 0.36
C TRP A 92 -9.35 -8.51 -0.44
N ILE A 93 -9.76 -7.55 -1.27
CA ILE A 93 -10.86 -7.72 -2.21
C ILE A 93 -10.20 -7.94 -3.58
N GLU A 94 -10.10 -9.20 -3.97
CA GLU A 94 -9.62 -9.61 -5.28
C GLU A 94 -10.81 -9.69 -6.24
N GLU A 95 -10.79 -8.89 -7.31
CA GLU A 95 -11.67 -9.14 -8.45
C GLU A 95 -11.13 -10.37 -9.17
N SER A 96 -11.95 -11.42 -9.27
CA SER A 96 -11.61 -12.71 -9.87
C SER A 96 -11.27 -12.53 -11.35
N SER A 97 -10.03 -12.16 -11.66
CA SER A 97 -9.50 -12.26 -13.00
C SER A 97 -8.86 -13.64 -13.10
N GLU A 98 -9.50 -14.52 -13.86
CA GLU A 98 -9.00 -15.83 -14.26
C GLU A 98 -7.71 -15.66 -15.10
N ARG A 99 -6.63 -15.24 -14.46
CA ARG A 99 -5.30 -15.21 -15.06
C ARG A 99 -4.40 -16.07 -14.22
N LYS A 100 -4.34 -17.34 -14.62
CA LYS A 100 -3.23 -18.24 -14.34
C LYS A 100 -1.95 -17.55 -14.80
N VAL A 101 -1.21 -16.93 -13.89
CA VAL A 101 0.17 -16.53 -14.17
C VAL A 101 1.01 -16.96 -12.98
N ARG A 102 1.69 -18.10 -13.16
CA ARG A 102 2.67 -18.67 -12.23
C ARG A 102 3.88 -17.76 -11.94
N GLU A 103 3.93 -16.56 -12.52
CA GLU A 103 5.08 -15.64 -12.50
C GLU A 103 4.76 -14.25 -11.91
N ILE A 104 3.54 -14.01 -11.42
CA ILE A 104 3.16 -12.73 -10.81
C ILE A 104 3.02 -12.93 -9.30
N LEU A 105 3.74 -12.12 -8.51
CA LEU A 105 3.60 -12.10 -7.06
C LEU A 105 2.13 -11.87 -6.67
N PRO A 106 1.65 -12.45 -5.57
CA PRO A 106 0.33 -12.16 -5.02
C PRO A 106 0.07 -10.65 -4.85
N VAL A 107 -1.19 -10.24 -4.94
CA VAL A 107 -1.59 -8.82 -4.92
C VAL A 107 -1.12 -8.10 -3.65
N ALA A 108 -1.18 -8.75 -2.48
CA ALA A 108 -0.69 -8.10 -1.27
C ALA A 108 0.82 -8.00 -1.19
N GLU A 109 1.55 -8.98 -1.72
CA GLU A 109 3.01 -8.91 -1.73
C GLU A 109 3.46 -7.70 -2.56
N ASN A 110 2.91 -7.55 -3.76
CA ASN A 110 3.15 -6.37 -4.60
C ASN A 110 2.79 -5.07 -3.87
N PHE A 111 1.62 -5.01 -3.23
CA PHE A 111 1.18 -3.82 -2.53
C PHE A 111 2.07 -3.48 -1.31
N CYS A 112 2.37 -4.47 -0.48
CA CYS A 112 3.22 -4.34 0.70
C CYS A 112 4.63 -3.90 0.30
N PHE A 113 5.19 -4.53 -0.73
CA PHE A 113 6.49 -4.16 -1.28
C PHE A 113 6.51 -2.69 -1.73
N CYS A 114 5.51 -2.26 -2.50
CA CYS A 114 5.41 -0.87 -2.93
C CYS A 114 5.26 0.10 -1.74
N LEU A 115 4.42 -0.23 -0.75
CA LEU A 115 4.22 0.60 0.45
C LEU A 115 5.51 0.75 1.26
N VAL A 116 6.21 -0.35 1.54
CA VAL A 116 7.49 -0.34 2.29
C VAL A 116 8.57 0.38 1.51
N THR A 117 8.63 0.22 0.18
CA THR A 117 9.60 0.94 -0.67
C THR A 117 9.37 2.45 -0.60
N MET A 118 8.12 2.91 -0.74
CA MET A 118 7.80 4.33 -0.63
C MET A 118 8.12 4.90 0.76
N LEU A 119 7.82 4.16 1.82
CA LEU A 119 8.18 4.57 3.19
C LEU A 119 9.71 4.63 3.37
N SER A 120 10.45 3.70 2.77
CA SER A 120 11.91 3.71 2.81
C SER A 120 12.49 4.94 2.09
N ASP A 121 11.93 5.33 0.94
CA ASP A 121 12.30 6.57 0.25
C ASP A 121 12.04 7.82 1.11
N VAL A 122 10.93 7.85 1.85
CA VAL A 122 10.62 8.93 2.80
C VAL A 122 11.66 8.96 3.93
N ALA A 123 11.97 7.80 4.53
CA ALA A 123 12.97 7.68 5.60
C ALA A 123 14.39 8.06 5.15
N GLN A 124 14.69 7.88 3.87
CA GLN A 124 15.97 8.33 3.29
C GLN A 124 16.03 9.85 3.18
N ARG A 125 14.92 10.49 2.78
CA ARG A 125 14.84 11.93 2.52
C ARG A 125 14.61 12.78 3.78
N ASP A 126 13.99 12.21 4.81
CA ASP A 126 13.69 12.89 6.07
C ASP A 126 14.17 12.08 7.27
N GLU A 127 15.24 12.57 7.90
CA GLU A 127 15.86 11.90 9.05
C GLU A 127 14.93 11.85 10.27
N THR A 128 14.02 12.82 10.41
CA THR A 128 13.10 12.90 11.55
C THR A 128 12.06 11.78 11.54
N LEU A 129 11.72 11.27 10.35
CA LEU A 129 10.77 10.18 10.15
C LEU A 129 11.44 8.80 10.10
N ARG A 130 12.76 8.76 9.93
CA ARG A 130 13.51 7.52 9.67
C ARG A 130 13.32 6.47 10.76
N ILE A 131 13.50 6.85 12.03
CA ILE A 131 13.37 5.92 13.16
C ILE A 131 11.94 5.37 13.21
N GLN A 132 10.95 6.25 13.14
CA GLN A 132 9.54 5.88 13.19
C GLN A 132 9.14 4.89 12.08
N ILE A 133 9.66 5.10 10.86
CA ILE A 133 9.38 4.22 9.71
C ILE A 133 10.05 2.85 9.91
N LEU A 134 11.32 2.82 10.33
CA LEU A 134 12.05 1.57 10.54
C LEU A 134 11.42 0.75 11.68
N GLU A 135 11.02 1.39 12.78
CA GLU A 135 10.30 0.76 13.88
C GLU A 135 8.99 0.12 13.39
N ALA A 136 8.20 0.85 12.60
CA ALA A 136 6.94 0.32 12.07
C ALA A 136 7.14 -0.89 11.12
N VAL A 137 8.21 -0.88 10.32
CA VAL A 137 8.57 -2.02 9.46
C VAL A 137 9.03 -3.20 10.31
N MET A 138 9.85 -2.97 11.33
CA MET A 138 10.30 -4.02 12.26
C MET A 138 9.13 -4.64 13.03
N ASP A 139 8.19 -3.82 13.53
CA ASP A 139 6.96 -4.28 14.19
C ASP A 139 6.15 -5.19 13.27
N LEU A 140 5.96 -4.78 12.01
CA LEU A 140 5.26 -5.61 11.02
C LEU A 140 5.96 -6.95 10.81
N MET A 141 7.28 -6.95 10.65
CA MET A 141 8.07 -8.18 10.48
C MET A 141 7.96 -9.11 11.69
N GLN A 142 7.93 -8.56 12.92
CA GLN A 142 7.72 -9.35 14.14
C GLN A 142 6.33 -10.00 14.18
N VAL A 143 5.28 -9.25 13.81
CA VAL A 143 3.92 -9.80 13.73
C VAL A 143 3.84 -10.93 12.70
N LEU A 144 4.45 -10.74 11.52
CA LEU A 144 4.49 -11.77 10.48
C LEU A 144 5.28 -13.00 10.94
N LEU A 145 6.46 -12.81 11.54
CA LEU A 145 7.29 -13.91 12.08
C LEU A 145 6.52 -14.70 13.14
N HIS A 146 5.80 -14.02 14.04
CA HIS A 146 4.99 -14.66 15.06
C HIS A 146 3.86 -15.50 14.45
N ALA A 147 3.20 -14.98 13.40
CA ALA A 147 2.18 -15.72 12.67
C ALA A 147 2.76 -16.97 12.00
N CYS A 148 3.95 -16.91 11.39
CA CYS A 148 4.61 -18.09 10.80
C CYS A 148 4.96 -19.17 11.83
N ARG A 149 5.29 -18.76 13.06
CA ARG A 149 5.68 -19.69 14.14
C ARG A 149 4.48 -20.37 14.81
N ASN A 150 3.31 -19.73 14.78
CA ASN A 150 2.09 -20.22 15.42
C ASN A 150 0.95 -20.30 14.39
N PRO A 151 1.03 -21.22 13.41
CA PRO A 151 -0.01 -21.37 12.38
C PRO A 151 -1.36 -21.76 12.97
N GLU A 152 -1.39 -22.41 14.15
CA GLU A 152 -2.64 -22.87 14.78
C GLU A 152 -3.45 -21.73 15.44
N ASP A 153 -2.83 -20.58 15.75
CA ASP A 153 -3.53 -19.38 16.22
C ASP A 153 -4.22 -18.62 15.06
N GLN A 154 -4.05 -19.06 13.81
CA GLN A 154 -4.53 -18.35 12.62
C GLN A 154 -6.01 -18.58 12.27
N ASP A 155 -6.73 -19.40 13.03
CA ASP A 155 -8.15 -19.74 12.80
C ASP A 155 -9.12 -18.54 12.98
N LYS A 156 -8.60 -17.32 13.27
CA LYS A 156 -9.41 -16.11 13.54
C LYS A 156 -9.06 -14.85 12.74
N GLY A 157 -8.43 -14.98 11.56
CA GLY A 157 -8.53 -13.92 10.55
C GLY A 157 -7.27 -13.15 10.17
N LEU A 158 -6.08 -13.74 10.34
CA LEU A 158 -4.96 -13.36 9.47
C LEU A 158 -5.10 -14.11 8.15
N ASN A 159 -5.46 -13.42 7.06
CA ASN A 159 -5.31 -13.96 5.71
C ASN A 159 -3.82 -13.96 5.35
N LEU A 160 -3.07 -14.91 5.92
CA LEU A 160 -1.66 -15.16 5.63
C LEU A 160 -1.46 -15.94 4.32
N SER A 161 -2.40 -15.86 3.37
CA SER A 161 -2.27 -16.47 2.03
C SER A 161 -1.02 -15.99 1.26
N PHE A 162 -0.35 -14.94 1.75
CA PHE A 162 0.94 -14.44 1.26
C PHE A 162 2.17 -15.19 1.80
N VAL A 163 2.06 -15.86 2.94
CA VAL A 163 3.18 -16.59 3.53
C VAL A 163 3.01 -18.10 3.42
N LEU A 164 1.77 -18.59 3.49
CA LEU A 164 1.47 -20.03 3.49
C LEU A 164 1.35 -20.66 2.09
N ASN A 165 1.42 -19.89 1.01
CA ASN A 165 1.49 -20.45 -0.36
C ASN A 165 2.88 -21.02 -0.71
N ALA A 166 3.85 -20.99 0.20
CA ALA A 166 5.12 -21.69 0.05
C ALA A 166 5.03 -23.20 0.36
N ASP A 167 3.96 -23.66 1.02
CA ASP A 167 3.80 -25.08 1.45
C ASP A 167 2.98 -25.94 0.48
N VAL A 168 2.83 -25.54 -0.79
CA VAL A 168 2.36 -26.43 -1.87
C VAL A 168 3.52 -26.79 -2.81
N MET A 169 4.66 -27.16 -2.24
CA MET A 169 5.72 -27.92 -2.89
C MET A 169 6.36 -28.86 -1.85
N SER A 170 5.60 -29.89 -1.46
CA SER A 170 6.20 -31.12 -0.92
C SER A 170 5.45 -32.35 -1.45
#